data_AF-A0A2J0LF38-F1
#
_entry.id   AF-A0A2J0LF38-F1
#
_cell.length_a   1.000
_cell.length_b   1.000
_cell.length_c   1.000
_cell.angle_alpha   90.00
_cell.angle_beta   90.00
_cell.angle_gamma   90.00
#
_symmetry.space_group_name_H-M   'P 1'
#
loop_
_entity.id
_entity.type
_entity.pdbx_description
1 polymer ?
#
loop_
_entity_poly.entity_id
_entity_poly.type
_entity_poly.pdbx_seq_one_letter_code
_entity_poly.pdbx_strand_id
1 'polypeptide(L)'
;ARKVNKAPMALINFVSSSINQWTVLVAMIPFIYSFGIGMPACIIFDDHQKTEILLTIIQSYLGFIFLASMDFALFEACGLFILWLAQFLIPGIREEIIWIYGAWAMVETIRLIKNYKKRNAFAVFFKHIKRVVVPNFYK
;
A
#
# COMPACT_ATOMS: atom_id res chain seq x y z
N ALA A 1 5.94 -30.29 15.32
CA ALA A 1 5.54 -28.87 15.36
C ALA A 1 5.68 -28.27 13.96
N ARG A 2 4.59 -27.75 13.37
CA ARG A 2 4.58 -27.14 12.03
C ARG A 2 5.35 -25.81 12.12
N LYS A 3 6.49 -25.67 11.45
CA LYS A 3 7.24 -24.39 11.40
C LYS A 3 6.32 -23.34 10.77
N VAL A 4 5.81 -22.41 11.58
CA VAL A 4 5.12 -21.22 11.08
C VAL A 4 6.17 -20.41 10.32
N ASN A 5 5.95 -20.22 9.01
CA ASN A 5 6.79 -19.32 8.22
C ASN A 5 6.54 -17.89 8.72
N LYS A 6 7.50 -17.35 9.48
CA LYS A 6 7.35 -16.03 10.15
C LYS A 6 7.27 -14.87 9.16
N ALA A 7 7.98 -14.95 8.03
CA ALA A 7 8.03 -13.86 7.05
C ALA A 7 6.68 -13.59 6.35
N PRO A 8 5.96 -14.60 5.81
CA PRO A 8 4.60 -14.38 5.27
C PRO A 8 3.61 -13.83 6.30
N MET A 9 3.66 -14.31 7.56
CA MET A 9 2.78 -13.82 8.63
C MET A 9 3.06 -12.35 8.96
N ALA A 10 4.34 -11.97 9.04
CA ALA A 10 4.73 -10.58 9.26
C ALA A 10 4.23 -9.66 8.12
N LEU A 11 4.36 -10.11 6.86
CA LEU A 11 3.88 -9.37 5.70
C LEU A 11 2.36 -9.19 5.71
N ILE A 12 1.61 -10.25 6.00
CA ILE A 12 0.14 -10.18 6.09
C ILE A 12 -0.29 -9.22 7.20
N ASN A 13 0.35 -9.27 8.37
CA ASN A 13 0.04 -8.36 9.46
C ASN A 13 0.34 -6.90 9.10
N PHE A 14 1.47 -6.66 8.43
CA PHE A 14 1.87 -5.33 7.95
C PHE A 14 0.87 -4.77 6.93
N VAL A 15 0.51 -5.56 5.92
CA VAL A 15 -0.48 -5.15 4.89
C VAL A 15 -1.85 -4.93 5.53
N SER A 16 -2.28 -5.82 6.43
CA SER A 16 -3.55 -5.68 7.15
C SER A 16 -3.60 -4.40 7.99
N SER A 17 -2.53 -4.07 8.71
CA SER A 17 -2.42 -2.84 9.48
C SER A 17 -2.50 -1.60 8.59
N SER A 18 -1.81 -1.63 7.44
CA SER A 18 -1.85 -0.54 6.47
C SER A 18 -3.25 -0.32 5.90
N ILE A 19 -3.97 -1.39 5.54
CA ILE A 19 -5.36 -1.29 5.05
C ILE A 19 -6.27 -0.68 6.13
N ASN A 20 -6.13 -1.12 7.38
CA ASN A 20 -6.92 -0.56 8.48
C ASN A 20 -6.68 0.94 8.68
N GLN A 21 -5.44 1.40 8.54
CA GLN A 21 -5.09 2.82 8.61
C GLN A 21 -5.70 3.62 7.45
N TRP A 22 -5.65 3.11 6.22
CA TRP A 22 -6.18 3.84 5.06
C TRP A 22 -7.69 3.81 4.90
N THR A 23 -8.37 2.91 5.60
CA THR A 23 -9.83 2.75 5.48
C THR A 23 -10.53 3.27 6.74
N VAL A 24 -10.42 2.54 7.84
CA VAL A 24 -11.14 2.82 9.08
C VAL A 24 -10.66 4.13 9.69
N LEU A 25 -9.34 4.31 9.84
CA LEU A 25 -8.80 5.52 10.48
C LEU A 25 -9.13 6.77 9.65
N VAL A 26 -8.88 6.75 8.34
CA VAL A 26 -9.23 7.87 7.45
C VAL A 26 -10.73 8.19 7.49
N ALA A 27 -11.60 7.18 7.52
CA ALA A 27 -13.05 7.39 7.59
C ALA A 27 -13.52 7.94 8.95
N MET A 28 -12.83 7.60 10.05
CA MET A 28 -13.18 8.09 11.38
C MET A 28 -12.95 9.60 11.53
N ILE A 29 -11.96 10.19 10.84
CA ILE A 29 -11.63 11.62 10.96
C ILE A 29 -12.83 12.53 10.59
N PRO A 30 -13.42 12.47 9.38
CA PRO A 30 -14.57 13.32 9.04
C PRO A 30 -15.82 12.99 9.86
N PHE A 31 -15.98 11.73 10.29
CA PHE A 31 -17.09 11.31 11.13
C PHE A 31 -17.04 11.99 12.51
N ILE A 32 -15.90 11.88 13.20
CA ILE A 32 -15.72 12.49 14.53
C ILE A 32 -15.73 14.02 14.43
N TYR A 33 -15.16 14.59 13.35
CA TYR A 33 -15.18 16.04 13.11
C TYR A 33 -16.62 16.59 13.00
N SER A 34 -17.45 15.97 12.16
CA SER A 34 -18.87 16.35 12.02
C SER A 34 -19.64 16.16 13.33
N PHE A 35 -19.36 15.07 14.05
CA PHE A 35 -19.97 14.82 15.35
C PHE A 35 -19.61 15.88 16.39
N GLY A 36 -18.35 16.30 16.45
CA GLY A 36 -17.87 17.33 17.38
C GLY A 36 -18.47 18.72 17.12
N ILE A 37 -18.76 19.06 15.86
CA ILE A 37 -19.40 20.32 15.48
C ILE A 37 -20.94 20.25 15.63
N GLY A 38 -21.51 19.04 15.67
CA GLY A 38 -22.96 18.82 15.81
C GLY A 38 -23.74 18.93 14.50
N MET A 39 -23.07 19.06 13.36
CA MET A 39 -23.67 19.08 12.02
C MET A 39 -22.71 18.47 11.00
N PRO A 40 -23.21 17.95 9.85
CA PRO A 40 -22.36 17.51 8.76
C PRO A 40 -21.42 18.64 8.31
N ALA A 41 -20.11 18.43 8.46
CA ALA A 41 -19.10 19.44 8.17
C ALA A 41 -17.95 18.83 7.37
N CYS A 42 -17.45 19.59 6.40
CA CYS A 42 -16.29 19.19 5.62
C CYS A 42 -15.00 19.66 6.30
N ILE A 43 -13.96 18.84 6.22
CA ILE A 43 -12.61 19.22 6.60
C ILE A 43 -11.99 19.98 5.43
N ILE A 44 -11.59 21.22 5.67
CA ILE A 44 -10.92 22.05 4.67
C ILE A 44 -9.42 21.82 4.83
N PHE A 45 -8.79 21.27 3.78
CA PHE A 45 -7.35 21.04 3.78
C PHE A 45 -6.61 22.26 3.24
N ASP A 46 -5.56 22.67 3.96
CA ASP A 46 -4.58 23.61 3.44
C ASP A 46 -3.64 22.93 2.42
N ASP A 47 -2.79 23.71 1.76
CA ASP A 47 -1.91 23.19 0.71
C ASP A 47 -0.84 22.25 1.26
N HIS A 48 -0.40 22.45 2.51
CA HIS A 48 0.55 21.56 3.16
C HIS A 48 -0.08 20.18 3.39
N GLN A 49 -1.29 20.13 3.93
CA GLN A 49 -2.04 18.89 4.16
C GLN A 49 -2.34 18.15 2.84
N LYS A 50 -2.68 18.87 1.76
CA LYS A 50 -2.85 18.26 0.43
C LYS A 50 -1.56 17.62 -0.05
N THR A 51 -0.42 18.29 0.13
CA THR A 51 0.91 17.75 -0.23
C THR A 51 1.23 16.49 0.57
N GLU A 52 0.95 16.47 1.88
CA GLU A 52 1.15 15.28 2.70
C GLU A 52 0.24 14.11 2.27
N ILE A 53 -1.03 14.38 2.00
CA ILE A 53 -1.97 13.37 1.51
C ILE A 53 -1.50 12.82 0.16
N LEU A 54 -1.11 13.69 -0.78
CA LEU A 54 -0.62 13.29 -2.10
C LEU A 54 0.64 12.41 -1.99
N LEU A 55 1.62 12.84 -1.20
CA LEU A 55 2.85 12.09 -0.94
C LEU A 55 2.53 10.70 -0.41
N THR A 56 1.60 10.62 0.52
CA THR A 56 1.25 9.36 1.15
C THR A 56 0.49 8.42 0.20
N ILE A 57 -0.42 8.96 -0.64
CA ILE A 57 -1.09 8.19 -1.70
C ILE A 57 -0.07 7.58 -2.67
N ILE A 58 0.91 8.37 -3.13
CA ILE A 58 1.93 7.91 -4.07
C ILE A 58 2.82 6.84 -3.41
N GLN A 59 3.24 7.06 -2.15
CA GLN A 59 4.06 6.09 -1.42
C GLN A 59 3.31 4.76 -1.17
N SER A 60 2.02 4.83 -0.81
CA SER A 60 1.15 3.65 -0.66
C SER A 60 0.96 2.89 -1.96
N TYR A 61 0.78 3.62 -3.08
CA TYR A 61 0.68 3.02 -4.40
C TYR A 61 1.98 2.30 -4.82
N LEU A 62 3.14 2.91 -4.59
CA LEU A 62 4.44 2.29 -4.85
C LEU A 62 4.63 1.01 -4.02
N GLY A 63 4.34 1.07 -2.71
CA GLY A 63 4.37 -0.12 -1.85
C GLY A 63 3.41 -1.22 -2.32
N PHE A 64 2.22 -0.85 -2.80
CA PHE A 64 1.27 -1.79 -3.41
C PHE A 64 1.85 -2.46 -4.66
N ILE A 65 2.52 -1.72 -5.55
CA ILE A 65 3.15 -2.30 -6.75
C ILE A 65 4.21 -3.33 -6.37
N PHE A 66 5.07 -3.03 -5.39
CA PHE A 66 6.09 -3.98 -4.95
C PHE A 66 5.47 -5.26 -4.40
N LEU A 67 4.40 -5.16 -3.61
CA LEU A 67 3.66 -6.34 -3.13
C LEU A 67 2.99 -7.10 -4.28
N ALA A 68 2.37 -6.40 -5.23
CA ALA A 68 1.72 -6.99 -6.39
C ALA A 68 2.71 -7.70 -7.31
N SER A 69 3.96 -7.26 -7.35
CA SER A 69 5.04 -7.88 -8.13
C SER A 69 5.49 -9.25 -7.60
N MET A 70 5.16 -9.58 -6.35
CA MET A 70 5.58 -10.79 -5.60
C MET A 70 7.10 -11.04 -5.56
N ASP A 71 7.92 -10.02 -5.83
CA ASP A 71 9.38 -10.11 -5.93
C ASP A 71 10.00 -8.90 -5.22
N PHE A 72 9.72 -8.81 -3.92
CA PHE A 72 10.13 -7.69 -3.07
C PHE A 72 11.64 -7.72 -2.87
N ALA A 73 12.38 -6.92 -3.64
CA ALA A 73 13.83 -6.86 -3.55
C ALA A 73 14.28 -6.03 -2.35
N LEU A 74 15.40 -6.41 -1.73
CA LEU A 74 15.96 -5.66 -0.60
C LEU A 74 16.24 -4.19 -0.97
N PHE A 75 16.65 -3.92 -2.22
CA PHE A 75 16.87 -2.57 -2.72
C PHE A 75 15.59 -1.72 -2.75
N GLU A 76 14.45 -2.29 -3.13
CA GLU A 76 13.15 -1.61 -3.15
C GLU A 76 12.74 -1.21 -1.71
N ALA A 77 12.94 -2.13 -0.77
CA ALA A 77 12.69 -1.89 0.66
C ALA A 77 13.59 -0.79 1.23
N CYS A 78 14.90 -0.86 0.95
CA CYS A 78 15.86 0.14 1.40
C CYS A 78 15.60 1.51 0.77
N GLY A 79 15.23 1.56 -0.51
CA GLY A 79 14.89 2.81 -1.19
C GLY A 79 13.66 3.49 -0.57
N LEU A 80 12.59 2.74 -0.30
CA LEU A 80 11.43 3.26 0.44
C LEU A 80 11.84 3.80 1.81
N PHE A 81 12.65 3.04 2.56
CA PHE A 81 13.08 3.43 3.90
C PHE A 81 13.93 4.71 3.87
N ILE A 82 14.88 4.82 2.94
CA ILE A 82 15.77 5.98 2.82
C ILE A 82 14.97 7.22 2.39
N LEU A 83 14.09 7.11 1.40
CA LEU A 83 13.27 8.24 0.95
C LEU A 83 12.30 8.70 2.04
N TRP A 84 11.69 7.75 2.77
CA TRP A 84 10.87 8.05 3.94
C TRP A 84 11.69 8.72 5.06
N LEU A 85 12.88 8.21 5.37
CA LEU A 85 13.73 8.77 6.42
C LEU A 85 14.21 10.18 6.05
N ALA A 86 14.52 10.42 4.78
CA ALA A 86 14.96 11.72 4.28
C ALA A 86 13.88 12.80 4.46
N GLN A 87 12.63 12.53 4.04
CA GLN A 87 11.51 13.48 4.27
C GLN A 87 11.17 13.66 5.76
N PHE A 88 11.41 12.62 6.58
CA PHE A 88 11.15 12.68 8.02
C PHE A 88 12.15 13.61 8.70
N LEU A 89 13.42 13.52 8.35
CA LEU A 89 14.49 14.37 8.89
C LEU A 89 14.47 15.78 8.28
N ILE A 90 14.04 15.90 7.02
CA ILE A 90 14.04 17.15 6.27
C ILE A 90 12.64 17.36 5.67
N PRO A 91 11.70 18.00 6.39
CA PRO A 91 10.34 18.20 5.89
C PRO A 91 10.28 19.08 4.63
N GLY A 92 11.27 19.94 4.40
CA GLY A 92 11.32 20.86 3.27
C GLY A 92 11.54 20.20 1.91
N ILE A 93 11.93 18.92 1.85
CA ILE A 93 12.19 18.19 0.59
C ILE A 93 11.00 17.30 0.16
N ARG A 94 9.83 17.46 0.78
CA ARG A 94 8.66 16.59 0.53
C ARG A 94 8.16 16.69 -0.89
N GLU A 95 8.12 17.88 -1.48
CA GLU A 95 7.65 18.09 -2.85
C GLU A 95 8.57 17.43 -3.88
N GLU A 96 9.88 17.52 -3.68
CA GLU A 96 10.88 16.86 -4.51
C GLU A 96 10.78 15.33 -4.39
N ILE A 97 10.57 14.83 -3.17
CA ILE A 97 10.37 13.39 -2.93
C ILE A 97 9.09 12.87 -3.57
N ILE A 98 8.01 13.67 -3.66
CA ILE A 98 6.80 13.31 -4.42
C ILE A 98 7.15 12.97 -5.86
N TRP A 99 7.97 13.80 -6.53
CA TRP A 99 8.38 13.55 -7.91
C TRP A 99 9.23 12.28 -8.04
N ILE A 100 10.13 12.04 -7.08
CA ILE A 100 10.96 10.82 -7.05
C ILE A 100 10.08 9.57 -6.91
N TYR A 101 9.15 9.57 -5.94
CA TYR A 101 8.23 8.45 -5.78
C TYR A 101 7.31 8.27 -6.98
N GLY A 102 6.81 9.36 -7.57
CA GLY A 102 5.95 9.32 -8.75
C GLY A 102 6.66 8.73 -9.97
N ALA A 103 7.90 9.14 -10.22
CA ALA A 103 8.73 8.59 -11.28
C ALA A 103 9.01 7.09 -11.05
N TRP A 104 9.35 6.71 -9.82
CA TRP A 104 9.60 5.31 -9.48
C TRP A 104 8.32 4.46 -9.63
N ALA A 105 7.18 4.94 -9.15
CA ALA A 105 5.89 4.28 -9.31
C ALA A 105 5.54 4.09 -10.79
N MET A 106 5.79 5.09 -11.64
CA MET A 106 5.57 4.97 -13.07
C MET A 106 6.43 3.86 -13.70
N VAL A 107 7.73 3.83 -13.36
CA VAL A 107 8.65 2.78 -13.84
C VAL A 107 8.20 1.39 -13.41
N GLU A 108 7.84 1.22 -12.14
CA GLU A 108 7.42 -0.07 -11.60
C GLU A 108 6.05 -0.50 -12.15
N THR A 109 5.13 0.43 -12.38
CA THR A 109 3.86 0.12 -13.07
C THR A 109 4.12 -0.40 -14.49
N ILE A 110 5.01 0.24 -15.25
CA ILE A 110 5.38 -0.24 -16.59
C ILE A 110 6.03 -1.63 -16.51
N ARG A 111 6.93 -1.84 -15.55
CA ARG A 111 7.60 -3.13 -15.32
C ARG A 111 6.61 -4.23 -14.93
N LEU A 112 5.63 -3.92 -14.07
CA LEU A 112 4.57 -4.83 -13.65
C LEU A 112 3.67 -5.21 -14.83
N ILE A 113 3.21 -4.24 -15.62
CA ILE A 113 2.36 -4.47 -16.80
C ILE A 113 3.10 -5.36 -17.81
N LYS A 114 4.37 -5.07 -18.12
CA LYS A 114 5.18 -5.88 -19.05
C LYS A 114 5.36 -7.33 -18.56
N ASN A 115 5.49 -7.54 -17.25
CA ASN A 115 5.73 -8.86 -16.65
C ASN A 115 4.47 -9.56 -16.13
N TYR A 116 3.27 -8.98 -16.34
CA TYR A 116 2.01 -9.43 -15.74
C TYR A 116 1.70 -10.91 -16.03
N LYS A 117 1.99 -11.38 -17.25
CA LYS A 117 1.76 -12.79 -17.65
C LYS A 117 2.67 -13.80 -16.92
N LYS A 118 3.87 -13.40 -16.49
CA LYS A 118 4.81 -14.29 -15.77
C LYS A 118 4.63 -14.26 -14.25
N ARG A 119 4.07 -13.17 -13.71
CA ARG A 119 3.99 -12.88 -12.26
C ARG A 119 2.55 -12.78 -11.78
N ASN A 120 1.72 -13.76 -12.16
CA ASN A 120 0.28 -13.66 -12.04
C ASN A 120 -0.21 -14.14 -10.67
N ALA A 121 -0.01 -13.32 -9.62
CA ALA A 121 -0.51 -13.56 -8.27
C ALA A 121 -2.03 -13.87 -8.26
N PHE A 122 -2.78 -13.11 -9.07
CA PHE A 122 -4.22 -13.29 -9.25
C PHE A 122 -4.57 -14.64 -9.87
N ALA A 123 -3.80 -15.13 -10.83
CA ALA A 123 -4.06 -16.45 -11.42
C ALA A 123 -3.82 -17.58 -10.38
N VAL A 124 -2.80 -17.45 -9.54
CA VAL A 124 -2.55 -18.39 -8.44
C VAL A 124 -3.66 -18.33 -7.39
N PHE A 125 -4.12 -17.13 -7.04
CA PHE A 125 -5.22 -16.89 -6.13
C PHE A 125 -6.54 -17.50 -6.63
N PHE A 126 -6.94 -17.20 -7.86
CA PHE A 126 -8.15 -17.77 -8.48
C PHE A 126 -8.05 -19.30 -8.61
N LYS A 127 -6.86 -19.85 -8.92
CA LYS A 127 -6.63 -21.29 -8.94
C LYS A 127 -6.82 -21.93 -7.56
N HIS A 128 -6.40 -21.26 -6.49
CA HIS A 128 -6.62 -21.74 -5.11
C HIS A 128 -8.09 -21.62 -4.69
N ILE A 129 -8.74 -20.48 -4.95
CA ILE A 129 -10.17 -20.31 -4.67
C ILE A 129 -10.99 -21.39 -5.37
N LYS A 130 -10.74 -21.64 -6.65
CA LYS A 130 -11.46 -22.67 -7.41
C LYS A 130 -11.28 -24.07 -6.80
N ARG A 131 -10.12 -24.38 -6.23
CA ARG A 131 -9.85 -25.65 -5.55
C ARG A 131 -10.51 -25.76 -4.17
N VAL A 132 -10.69 -24.66 -3.46
CA VAL A 132 -11.32 -24.66 -2.11
C VAL A 132 -12.85 -24.59 -2.20
N VAL A 133 -13.39 -23.83 -3.15
CA VAL A 133 -14.83 -23.57 -3.29
C VAL A 133 -15.55 -24.67 -4.07
N VAL A 134 -14.88 -25.34 -5.02
CA VAL A 134 -15.48 -26.48 -5.72
C VAL A 134 -15.19 -27.74 -4.91
N PRO A 135 -16.19 -28.37 -4.27
CA PRO A 135 -15.99 -29.63 -3.57
C PRO A 135 -15.60 -30.68 -4.61
N ASN A 136 -14.54 -31.44 -4.34
CA ASN A 136 -14.21 -32.63 -5.12
C ASN A 136 -15.32 -33.67 -4.89
N PHE A 137 -16.34 -33.69 -5.73
CA PHE A 137 -17.43 -34.67 -5.70
C PHE A 137 -17.02 -36.07 -6.23
N TYR A 138 -15.72 -36.34 -6.41
CA TYR A 138 -15.21 -37.61 -6.94
C TYR A 138 -13.93 -38.06 -6.24
N LYS A 139 -14.01 -38.34 -4.93
CA LYS A 139 -13.16 -39.32 -4.26
C LYS A 139 -13.97 -40.08 -3.24
#